data_AF-A0AA86SDM7-F1
#
_entry.id   AF-A0AA86SDM7-F1
#
_cell.length_a   1.000
_cell.length_b   1.000
_cell.length_c   1.000
_cell.angle_alpha   90.00
_cell.angle_beta   90.00
_cell.angle_gamma   90.00
#
_symmetry.space_group_name_H-M   'P 1'
#
loop_
_entity.id
_entity.type
_entity.pdbx_description
1 polymer ?
#
loop_
_entity_poly.entity_id
_entity_poly.type
_entity_poly.pdbx_seq_one_letter_code
_entity_poly.pdbx_strand_id
1 'polypeptide(L)'
;RRVNYDRAAITEFLGDSLPLEEGQQCDYTRLWLSQETVGARWRAIHERRVANLLYIPNRSFQLGVVGTPRRIRRTDMMTLAQVWMTFLLFNIVPFGHVSDLNMPRCNLLYCLIREDITVDVASIISEEIHRFVNYEINKNNQKHKGALGFPALITTLCQAQGVEVELTLKI
;
A
#
# COMPACT_ATOMS: atom_id res chain seq x y z
N ARG A 1 26.13 -9.24 -7.51
CA ARG A 1 25.07 -9.22 -8.54
C ARG A 1 24.11 -8.10 -8.17
N ARG A 2 23.66 -7.27 -9.12
CA ARG A 2 22.63 -6.24 -8.85
C ARG A 2 21.25 -6.90 -8.95
N VAL A 3 20.30 -6.46 -8.13
CA VAL A 3 18.92 -6.94 -8.13
C VAL A 3 18.02 -5.77 -8.52
N ASN A 4 17.44 -5.79 -9.73
CA ASN A 4 16.47 -4.79 -10.17
C ASN A 4 15.11 -4.99 -9.49
N TYR A 5 14.48 -3.89 -9.08
CA TYR A 5 13.16 -3.84 -8.42
C TYR A 5 12.32 -2.65 -8.91
N ASP A 6 12.62 -2.14 -10.11
CA ASP A 6 11.81 -1.08 -10.73
C ASP A 6 10.39 -1.59 -11.08
N ARG A 7 9.53 -0.67 -11.51
CA ARG A 7 8.16 -1.00 -11.94
C ARG A 7 8.13 -2.13 -12.96
N ALA A 8 9.04 -2.15 -13.93
CA ALA A 8 9.06 -3.14 -15.00
C ALA A 8 9.39 -4.53 -14.46
N ALA A 9 10.43 -4.66 -13.65
CA ALA A 9 10.82 -5.91 -13.01
C ALA A 9 9.70 -6.47 -12.10
N ILE A 10 9.02 -5.60 -11.34
CA ILE A 10 7.89 -6.02 -10.51
C ILE A 10 6.69 -6.41 -11.37
N THR A 11 6.41 -5.68 -12.45
CA THR A 11 5.32 -6.02 -13.38
C THR A 11 5.53 -7.39 -14.01
N GLU A 12 6.75 -7.67 -14.46
CA GLU A 12 7.14 -8.98 -14.99
C GLU A 12 6.92 -10.09 -13.94
N PHE A 13 7.29 -9.83 -12.69
CA PHE A 13 7.05 -10.76 -11.59
C PHE A 13 5.56 -11.00 -11.30
N LEU A 14 4.74 -9.94 -11.31
CA LEU A 14 3.30 -10.04 -11.04
C LEU A 14 2.53 -10.76 -12.16
N GLY A 15 3.12 -10.85 -13.37
CA GLY A 15 2.55 -11.57 -14.51
C GLY A 15 1.41 -10.86 -15.22
N ASP A 16 0.99 -9.69 -14.74
CA ASP A 16 -0.01 -8.83 -15.39
C ASP A 16 0.44 -7.37 -15.35
N SER A 17 0.35 -6.70 -16.49
CA SER A 17 0.77 -5.31 -16.64
C SER A 17 -0.43 -4.39 -16.77
N LEU A 18 -0.53 -3.41 -15.88
CA LEU A 18 -1.39 -2.26 -16.13
C LEU A 18 -0.77 -1.46 -17.30
N PRO A 19 -1.46 -1.37 -18.47
CA PRO A 19 -0.91 -0.75 -19.66
C PRO A 19 -0.95 0.77 -19.49
N LEU A 20 0.12 1.32 -18.93
CA LEU A 20 0.35 2.75 -18.79
C LEU A 20 1.42 3.17 -19.79
N GLU A 21 1.10 4.16 -20.62
CA GLU A 21 2.06 4.84 -21.48
C GLU A 21 3.01 5.73 -20.66
N GLU A 22 4.10 6.18 -21.27
CA GLU A 22 5.05 7.09 -20.61
C GLU A 22 4.36 8.40 -20.18
N GLY A 23 4.46 8.73 -18.89
CA GLY A 23 3.79 9.90 -18.30
C GLY A 23 2.31 9.69 -17.96
N GLN A 24 1.71 8.56 -18.33
CA GLN A 24 0.34 8.23 -17.94
C GLN A 24 0.27 7.83 -16.46
N GLN A 25 -0.81 8.24 -15.79
CA GLN A 25 -1.08 7.90 -14.39
C GLN A 25 -2.32 7.02 -14.26
N CYS A 26 -2.25 6.03 -13.37
CA CYS A 26 -3.43 5.25 -12.99
C CYS A 26 -4.47 6.12 -12.25
N ASP A 27 -5.71 5.63 -12.17
CA ASP A 27 -6.81 6.36 -11.53
C ASP A 27 -6.51 6.68 -10.07
N TYR A 28 -5.91 5.77 -9.32
CA TYR A 28 -5.49 6.03 -7.94
C TYR A 28 -4.56 7.23 -7.82
N THR A 29 -3.52 7.31 -8.66
CA THR A 29 -2.57 8.43 -8.65
C THR A 29 -3.27 9.74 -9.00
N ARG A 30 -4.14 9.74 -10.03
CA ARG A 30 -4.92 10.94 -10.39
C ARG A 30 -5.86 11.37 -9.27
N LEU A 31 -6.56 10.42 -8.63
CA LEU A 31 -7.45 10.69 -7.50
C LEU A 31 -6.67 11.28 -6.31
N TRP A 32 -5.47 10.78 -6.04
CA TRP A 32 -4.62 11.28 -4.97
C TRP A 32 -4.13 12.71 -5.25
N LEU A 33 -3.67 13.00 -6.46
CA LEU A 33 -3.32 14.37 -6.86
C LEU A 33 -4.54 15.32 -6.83
N SER A 34 -5.72 14.81 -7.18
CA SER A 34 -6.96 15.59 -7.08
C SER A 34 -7.37 15.93 -5.63
N GLN A 35 -6.93 15.15 -4.62
CA GLN A 35 -7.19 15.49 -3.22
C GLN A 35 -6.57 16.82 -2.80
N GLU A 36 -5.40 17.16 -3.37
CA GLU A 36 -4.74 18.45 -3.11
C GLU A 36 -5.50 19.61 -3.77
N THR A 37 -6.21 19.37 -4.87
CA THR A 37 -6.82 20.42 -5.70
C THR A 37 -8.32 20.64 -5.46
N VAL A 38 -9.10 19.62 -5.06
CA VAL A 38 -10.58 19.61 -5.25
C VAL A 38 -11.39 20.03 -3.98
N GLY A 39 -10.74 20.60 -2.96
CA GLY A 39 -11.43 21.29 -1.87
C GLY A 39 -12.21 20.40 -0.86
N ALA A 40 -12.94 21.01 0.08
CA ALA A 40 -13.51 20.32 1.25
C ALA A 40 -14.73 19.43 0.93
N ARG A 41 -15.55 19.79 -0.07
CA ARG A 41 -16.77 19.05 -0.41
C ARG A 41 -16.46 17.68 -1.01
N TRP A 42 -15.45 17.59 -1.87
CA TRP A 42 -15.02 16.32 -2.46
C TRP A 42 -14.50 15.37 -1.38
N ARG A 43 -13.71 15.88 -0.42
CA ARG A 43 -13.20 15.11 0.72
C ARG A 43 -14.33 14.48 1.53
N ALA A 44 -15.37 15.23 1.88
CA ALA A 44 -16.50 14.69 2.65
C ALA A 44 -17.25 13.57 1.90
N ILE A 45 -17.45 13.70 0.58
CA ILE A 45 -18.08 12.65 -0.24
C ILE A 45 -17.18 11.41 -0.32
N HIS A 46 -15.88 11.61 -0.55
CA HIS A 46 -14.89 10.55 -0.63
C HIS A 46 -14.78 9.78 0.69
N GLU A 47 -14.67 10.49 1.81
CA GLU A 47 -14.65 9.90 3.16
C GLU A 47 -15.89 9.04 3.41
N ARG A 48 -17.08 9.50 3.02
CA ARG A 48 -18.30 8.70 3.15
C ARG A 48 -18.27 7.44 2.28
N ARG A 49 -17.72 7.50 1.06
CA ARG A 49 -17.57 6.32 0.19
C ARG A 49 -16.60 5.31 0.78
N VAL A 50 -15.46 5.78 1.28
CA VAL A 50 -14.48 4.95 1.99
C VAL A 50 -15.12 4.33 3.24
N ALA A 51 -15.88 5.10 4.01
CA ALA A 51 -16.57 4.60 5.19
C ALA A 51 -17.55 3.46 4.82
N ASN A 52 -18.41 3.69 3.83
CA ASN A 52 -19.42 2.71 3.42
C ASN A 52 -18.82 1.40 2.88
N LEU A 53 -17.66 1.45 2.22
CA LEU A 53 -17.04 0.26 1.65
C LEU A 53 -16.22 -0.52 2.68
N LEU A 54 -15.54 0.18 3.60
CA LEU A 54 -14.58 -0.45 4.51
C LEU A 54 -15.16 -0.80 5.87
N TYR A 55 -16.22 -0.13 6.34
CA TYR A 55 -16.71 -0.26 7.71
C TYR A 55 -17.92 -1.14 7.89
N ILE A 56 -18.00 -1.73 9.08
CA ILE A 56 -19.26 -2.26 9.63
C ILE A 56 -20.27 -1.10 9.67
N PRO A 57 -21.56 -1.32 9.35
CA PRO A 57 -22.58 -0.28 9.42
C PRO A 57 -22.54 0.50 10.75
N ASN A 58 -22.70 1.82 10.66
CA ASN A 58 -22.63 2.76 11.79
C ASN A 58 -21.24 2.95 12.44
N ARG A 59 -20.18 2.36 11.89
CA ARG A 59 -18.79 2.70 12.25
C ARG A 59 -18.21 3.73 11.28
N SER A 60 -17.19 4.46 11.74
CA SER A 60 -16.52 5.49 10.93
C SER A 60 -15.12 5.80 11.47
N PHE A 61 -14.45 6.76 10.83
CA PHE A 61 -13.08 7.16 11.15
C PHE A 61 -12.95 7.67 12.56
N GLN A 62 -11.79 7.38 13.15
CA GLN A 62 -11.35 8.13 14.31
C GLN A 62 -10.93 9.52 13.88
N LEU A 63 -11.61 10.51 14.42
CA LEU A 63 -11.30 11.91 14.19
C LEU A 63 -10.10 12.32 15.04
N GLY A 64 -9.23 13.15 14.47
CA GLY A 64 -8.21 13.89 15.18
C GLY A 64 -8.79 15.08 15.93
N VAL A 65 -7.91 15.83 16.60
CA VAL A 65 -8.28 17.00 17.42
C VAL A 65 -9.04 18.07 16.63
N VAL A 66 -8.75 18.21 15.34
CA VAL A 66 -9.36 19.20 14.44
C VAL A 66 -10.54 18.61 13.66
N GLY A 67 -11.08 17.46 14.09
CA GLY A 67 -12.16 16.76 13.38
C GLY A 67 -11.72 16.09 12.07
N THR A 68 -10.42 15.99 11.80
CA THR A 68 -9.89 15.36 10.58
C THR A 68 -9.85 13.85 10.72
N PRO A 69 -10.29 13.06 9.73
CA PRO A 69 -10.12 11.61 9.75
C PRO A 69 -8.65 11.23 9.89
N ARG A 70 -8.34 10.36 10.85
CA ARG A 70 -6.94 9.99 11.17
C ARG A 70 -6.64 8.55 10.79
N ARG A 71 -7.50 7.64 11.24
CA ARG A 71 -7.27 6.20 11.14
C ARG A 71 -8.55 5.39 11.28
N ILE A 72 -8.46 4.15 10.84
CA ILE A 72 -9.49 3.11 10.92
C ILE A 72 -8.94 1.95 11.74
N ARG A 73 -9.67 1.48 12.76
CA ARG A 73 -9.30 0.23 13.45
C ARG A 73 -9.75 -0.97 12.64
N ARG A 74 -8.93 -2.02 12.62
CA ARG A 74 -9.29 -3.30 11.99
C ARG A 74 -10.61 -3.86 12.53
N THR A 75 -10.86 -3.73 13.84
CA THR A 75 -12.08 -4.20 14.50
C THR A 75 -13.36 -3.50 14.04
N ASP A 76 -13.24 -2.32 13.44
CA ASP A 76 -14.38 -1.54 12.93
C ASP A 76 -14.63 -1.80 11.42
N MET A 77 -13.78 -2.60 10.76
CA MET A 77 -13.87 -2.92 9.35
C MET A 77 -14.74 -4.15 9.06
N MET A 78 -15.36 -4.18 7.88
CA MET A 78 -15.99 -5.40 7.35
C MET A 78 -14.95 -6.51 7.14
N THR A 79 -15.37 -7.77 7.23
CA THR A 79 -14.49 -8.93 7.03
C THR A 79 -13.73 -8.87 5.70
N LEU A 80 -14.40 -8.50 4.60
CA LEU A 80 -13.75 -8.35 3.30
C LEU A 80 -12.64 -7.30 3.33
N ALA A 81 -12.90 -6.13 3.93
CA ALA A 81 -11.92 -5.08 4.09
C ALA A 81 -10.74 -5.51 4.99
N GLN A 82 -10.98 -6.34 6.02
CA GLN A 82 -9.92 -6.90 6.86
C GLN A 82 -9.00 -7.86 6.08
N VAL A 83 -9.56 -8.68 5.19
CA VAL A 83 -8.79 -9.58 4.32
C VAL A 83 -7.92 -8.75 3.36
N TRP A 84 -8.50 -7.78 2.67
CA TRP A 84 -7.76 -6.88 1.79
C TRP A 84 -6.73 -6.03 2.54
N MET A 85 -7.02 -5.60 3.79
CA MET A 85 -6.05 -4.92 4.65
C MET A 85 -4.85 -5.81 4.93
N THR A 86 -5.07 -7.10 5.22
CA THR A 86 -3.97 -8.06 5.41
C THR A 86 -3.18 -8.21 4.11
N PHE A 87 -3.84 -8.37 2.97
CA PHE A 87 -3.14 -8.46 1.69
C PHE A 87 -2.27 -7.20 1.42
N LEU A 88 -2.85 -6.01 1.60
CA LEU A 88 -2.18 -4.71 1.47
C LEU A 88 -0.93 -4.59 2.37
N LEU A 89 -1.09 -4.89 3.66
CA LEU A 89 -0.04 -4.68 4.67
C LEU A 89 1.07 -5.74 4.67
N PHE A 90 0.92 -6.83 3.92
CA PHE A 90 1.95 -7.84 3.79
C PHE A 90 2.60 -7.85 2.40
N ASN A 91 1.86 -7.45 1.35
CA ASN A 91 2.29 -7.65 -0.04
C ASN A 91 2.41 -6.37 -0.87
N ILE A 92 1.88 -5.22 -0.44
CA ILE A 92 1.91 -3.98 -1.24
C ILE A 92 2.56 -2.82 -0.49
N VAL A 93 2.15 -2.56 0.76
CA VAL A 93 2.74 -1.52 1.62
C VAL A 93 3.08 -2.09 3.01
N PRO A 94 4.10 -2.95 3.12
CA PRO A 94 4.44 -3.64 4.35
C PRO A 94 4.53 -2.71 5.56
N PHE A 95 3.82 -3.08 6.63
CA PHE A 95 3.84 -2.31 7.87
C PHE A 95 3.77 -3.24 9.07
N GLY A 96 4.57 -2.96 10.10
CA GLY A 96 4.66 -3.83 11.29
C GLY A 96 3.41 -3.79 12.19
N HIS A 97 2.60 -2.74 12.09
CA HIS A 97 1.38 -2.59 12.89
C HIS A 97 0.14 -2.89 12.03
N VAL A 98 -0.67 -3.86 12.46
CA VAL A 98 -1.84 -4.34 11.70
C VAL A 98 -3.18 -4.11 12.40
N SER A 99 -3.20 -3.36 13.52
CA SER A 99 -4.45 -3.13 14.27
C SER A 99 -5.24 -1.91 13.78
N ASP A 100 -4.59 -1.00 13.05
CA ASP A 100 -5.23 0.14 12.39
C ASP A 100 -4.57 0.47 11.03
N LEU A 101 -5.29 1.24 10.21
CA LEU A 101 -4.77 1.88 9.00
C LEU A 101 -4.90 3.39 9.11
N ASN A 102 -3.87 4.12 8.67
CA ASN A 102 -3.95 5.56 8.50
C ASN A 102 -4.69 5.93 7.20
N MET A 103 -5.14 7.18 7.08
CA MET A 103 -5.94 7.62 5.92
C MET A 103 -5.32 7.35 4.55
N PRO A 104 -4.00 7.60 4.31
CA PRO A 104 -3.39 7.28 3.02
C PRO A 104 -3.54 5.80 2.64
N ARG A 105 -3.29 4.88 3.57
CA ARG A 105 -3.45 3.43 3.32
C ARG A 105 -4.91 3.03 3.19
N CYS A 106 -5.83 3.72 3.86
CA CYS A 106 -7.27 3.48 3.70
C CYS A 106 -7.76 3.88 2.31
N ASN A 107 -7.25 4.98 1.77
CA ASN A 107 -7.56 5.42 0.41
C ASN A 107 -7.02 4.42 -0.62
N LEU A 108 -5.80 3.92 -0.44
CA LEU A 108 -5.25 2.86 -1.27
C LEU A 108 -6.07 1.56 -1.17
N LEU A 109 -6.41 1.13 0.05
CA LEU A 109 -7.26 -0.04 0.28
C LEU A 109 -8.63 0.09 -0.42
N TYR A 110 -9.26 1.26 -0.29
CA TYR A 110 -10.52 1.56 -0.97
C TYR A 110 -10.39 1.41 -2.49
N CYS A 111 -9.31 1.92 -3.09
CA CYS A 111 -9.10 1.82 -4.54
C CYS A 111 -8.82 0.38 -4.98
N LEU A 112 -8.08 -0.40 -4.19
CA LEU A 112 -7.80 -1.81 -4.48
C LEU A 112 -9.04 -2.71 -4.43
N ILE A 113 -10.03 -2.37 -3.59
CA ILE A 113 -11.30 -3.13 -3.49
C ILE A 113 -12.26 -2.73 -4.62
N ARG A 114 -12.10 -1.56 -5.22
CA ARG A 114 -12.98 -1.04 -6.27
C ARG A 114 -12.55 -1.58 -7.63
N GLU A 115 -13.45 -2.30 -8.29
CA GLU A 115 -13.22 -2.87 -9.63
C GLU A 115 -13.12 -1.81 -10.74
N ASP A 116 -13.64 -0.60 -10.52
CA ASP A 116 -13.67 0.50 -11.49
C ASP A 116 -12.51 1.51 -11.33
N ILE A 117 -11.52 1.22 -10.47
CA ILE A 117 -10.37 2.10 -10.22
C ILE A 117 -9.10 1.34 -10.53
N THR A 118 -8.32 1.83 -11.50
CA THR A 118 -6.99 1.28 -11.79
C THR A 118 -5.97 1.70 -10.73
N VAL A 119 -5.15 0.75 -10.27
CA VAL A 119 -4.07 0.96 -9.31
C VAL A 119 -2.78 0.36 -9.85
N ASP A 120 -1.73 1.18 -9.98
CA ASP A 120 -0.41 0.73 -10.42
C ASP A 120 0.38 0.11 -9.25
N VAL A 121 0.01 -1.12 -8.89
CA VAL A 121 0.59 -1.85 -7.74
C VAL A 121 2.10 -2.03 -7.88
N ALA A 122 2.59 -2.27 -9.10
CA ALA A 122 4.02 -2.45 -9.36
C ALA A 122 4.84 -1.20 -8.98
N SER A 123 4.35 -0.01 -9.35
CA SER A 123 4.99 1.25 -8.95
C SER A 123 4.97 1.46 -7.44
N ILE A 124 3.85 1.15 -6.78
CA ILE A 124 3.73 1.28 -5.32
C ILE A 124 4.74 0.36 -4.62
N ILE A 125 4.82 -0.91 -5.02
CA ILE A 125 5.78 -1.87 -4.45
C ILE A 125 7.21 -1.42 -4.70
N SER A 126 7.54 -0.95 -5.92
CA SER A 126 8.87 -0.44 -6.24
C SER A 126 9.28 0.70 -5.32
N GLU A 127 8.37 1.65 -5.11
CA GLU A 127 8.59 2.80 -4.24
C GLU A 127 8.71 2.39 -2.77
N GLU A 128 7.93 1.42 -2.30
CA GLU A 128 8.07 0.88 -0.95
C GLU A 128 9.40 0.14 -0.76
N ILE A 129 9.84 -0.70 -1.70
CA ILE A 129 11.16 -1.34 -1.65
C ILE A 129 12.25 -0.27 -1.63
N HIS A 130 12.15 0.74 -2.50
CA HIS A 130 13.08 1.87 -2.52
C HIS A 130 13.14 2.58 -1.17
N ARG A 131 11.98 2.89 -0.57
CA ARG A 131 11.88 3.44 0.78
C ARG A 131 12.58 2.53 1.79
N PHE A 132 12.28 1.23 1.82
CA PHE A 132 12.89 0.30 2.77
C PHE A 132 14.42 0.23 2.64
N VAL A 133 14.93 0.20 1.41
CA VAL A 133 16.37 0.14 1.12
C VAL A 133 17.06 1.45 1.50
N ASN A 134 16.42 2.58 1.18
CA ASN A 134 16.97 3.93 1.40
C ASN A 134 16.50 4.59 2.69
N TYR A 135 15.80 3.87 3.58
CA TYR A 135 15.44 4.40 4.89
C TYR A 135 16.70 4.53 5.73
N GLU A 136 17.32 5.70 5.58
CA GLU A 136 18.38 6.16 6.42
C GLU A 136 17.87 6.32 7.84
N ILE A 137 18.80 6.07 8.73
CA ILE A 137 18.90 6.56 10.10
C ILE A 137 17.77 7.54 10.50
N ASN A 138 16.93 7.15 11.46
CA ASN A 138 15.87 8.00 11.98
C ASN A 138 16.41 9.29 12.62
N LYS A 139 15.53 10.22 13.00
CA LYS A 139 15.88 11.49 13.68
C LYS A 139 16.76 11.35 14.93
N ASN A 140 16.90 10.15 15.48
CA ASN A 140 17.69 9.83 16.67
C ASN A 140 19.04 9.18 16.32
N ASN A 141 19.48 9.29 15.07
CA ASN A 141 20.69 8.68 14.56
C ASN A 141 20.71 7.12 14.64
N GLN A 142 19.54 6.47 14.58
CA GLN A 142 19.42 5.00 14.62
C GLN A 142 18.92 4.43 13.30
N LYS A 143 19.57 3.39 12.79
CA LYS A 143 19.06 2.61 11.65
C LYS A 143 17.63 2.15 11.97
N HIS A 144 16.71 2.35 11.03
CA HIS A 144 15.31 2.02 11.24
C HIS A 144 15.19 0.51 11.56
N LYS A 145 14.83 0.17 12.80
CA LYS A 145 14.64 -1.22 13.25
C LYS A 145 13.26 -1.68 12.81
N GLY A 146 13.10 -1.92 11.51
CA GLY A 146 11.89 -2.51 10.93
C GLY A 146 12.13 -3.97 10.53
N ALA A 147 11.09 -4.79 10.58
CA ALA A 147 11.09 -6.06 9.87
C ALA A 147 11.28 -5.79 8.36
N LEU A 148 12.00 -6.67 7.67
CA LEU A 148 12.16 -6.59 6.22
C LEU A 148 10.79 -6.68 5.56
N GLY A 149 10.36 -5.62 4.88
CA GLY A 149 9.18 -5.66 4.02
C GLY A 149 9.43 -6.58 2.83
N PHE A 150 8.39 -7.28 2.37
CA PHE A 150 8.42 -8.11 1.15
C PHE A 150 9.44 -9.28 1.13
N PRO A 151 9.62 -10.07 2.20
CA PRO A 151 10.65 -11.12 2.23
C PRO A 151 10.48 -12.13 1.09
N ALA A 152 9.25 -12.55 0.78
CA ALA A 152 8.98 -13.48 -0.32
C ALA A 152 9.35 -12.89 -1.69
N LEU A 153 8.88 -11.68 -1.99
CA LEU A 153 9.15 -10.99 -3.26
C LEU A 153 10.64 -10.69 -3.46
N ILE A 154 11.33 -10.23 -2.41
CA ILE A 154 12.78 -9.97 -2.49
C ILE A 154 13.53 -11.27 -2.79
N THR A 155 13.19 -12.37 -2.12
CA THR A 155 13.80 -13.68 -2.39
C THR A 155 13.57 -14.14 -3.82
N THR A 156 12.35 -14.01 -4.36
CA THR A 156 12.08 -14.38 -5.76
C THR A 156 12.79 -13.47 -6.76
N LEU A 157 12.88 -12.15 -6.51
CA LEU A 157 13.65 -11.25 -7.37
C LEU A 157 15.14 -11.59 -7.39
N CYS A 158 15.70 -11.97 -6.25
CA CYS A 158 17.07 -12.48 -6.14
C CYS A 158 17.24 -13.78 -6.94
N GLN A 159 16.32 -14.74 -6.78
CA GLN A 159 16.35 -16.03 -7.49
C GLN A 159 16.22 -15.85 -9.01
N ALA A 160 15.33 -14.98 -9.48
CA ALA A 160 15.16 -14.66 -10.90
C ALA A 160 16.47 -14.10 -11.50
N GLN A 161 17.24 -13.39 -10.67
CA GLN A 161 18.58 -12.93 -11.00
C GLN A 161 19.62 -13.93 -10.52
N GLY A 162 19.35 -15.23 -10.58
CA GLY A 162 20.25 -16.36 -10.32
C GLY A 162 21.09 -16.27 -9.04
N VAL A 163 20.60 -15.59 -8.01
CA VAL A 163 21.14 -15.73 -6.66
C VAL A 163 20.64 -17.06 -6.12
N GLU A 164 21.55 -17.88 -5.62
CA GLU A 164 21.19 -19.13 -4.96
C GLU A 164 20.39 -18.78 -3.69
N VAL A 165 19.16 -19.29 -3.62
CA VAL A 165 18.26 -19.08 -2.49
C VAL A 165 17.92 -20.44 -1.90
N GLU A 166 18.15 -20.58 -0.60
CA GLU A 166 17.74 -21.75 0.14
C GLU A 166 16.30 -21.52 0.63
N LEU A 167 15.34 -22.17 -0.03
CA LEU A 167 13.90 -22.07 0.32
C LEU A 167 13.51 -23.01 1.46
N THR A 168 14.47 -23.67 2.13
CA THR A 168 14.24 -24.60 3.25
C THR A 168 13.89 -23.87 4.54
N LEU A 169 12.74 -23.20 4.56
CA LEU A 169 12.06 -22.87 5.81
C LEU A 169 11.22 -24.09 6.22
N LYS A 170 11.77 -24.89 7.13
CA LYS A 170 10.93 -25.74 7.99
C LYS A 170 10.21 -24.78 8.95
N ILE A 171 8.96 -24.47 8.66
CA ILE A 171 8.04 -23.79 9.60
C ILE A 171 7.52 -24.84 10.58
#